data_AF-A0A1X0QN91-F1
#
_entry.id   AF-A0A1X0QN91-F1
#
_cell.length_a   1.000
_cell.length_b   1.000
_cell.length_c   1.000
_cell.angle_alpha   90.00
_cell.angle_beta   90.00
_cell.angle_gamma   90.00
#
_symmetry.space_group_name_H-M   'P 1'
#
loop_
_entity.id
_entity.type
_entity.pdbx_description
1 polymer ?
#
loop_
_entity_poly.entity_id
_entity_poly.type
_entity_poly.pdbx_seq_one_letter_code
_entity_poly.pdbx_strand_id
1 'polypeptide(L)' 'MNSTTVFANATFEEILDDLSSRFIINVPEAELASVERICFQVEQAHWFYEDFIREIKPDLPSFQLKTFSARNILFNIYT' A
#
# COMPACT_ATOMS: atom_id res chain seq x y z
N MET A 1 14.82 3.57 -14.97
CA MET A 1 13.73 4.55 -14.81
C MET A 1 13.64 4.89 -13.34
N ASN A 2 13.62 6.18 -12.97
CA ASN A 2 13.62 6.58 -11.57
C ASN A 2 12.26 6.22 -10.95
N SER A 3 12.21 5.45 -9.86
CA SER A 3 10.96 5.01 -9.21
C SER A 3 10.01 6.18 -8.92
N THR A 4 10.54 7.37 -8.66
CA THR A 4 9.79 8.62 -8.51
C THR A 4 8.93 8.97 -9.73
N THR A 5 9.44 8.75 -10.94
CA THR A 5 8.72 9.06 -12.19
C THR A 5 7.59 8.08 -12.51
N VAL A 6 7.68 6.85 -11.99
CA VAL A 6 6.62 5.84 -12.15
C VAL A 6 5.42 6.24 -11.30
N PHE A 7 5.65 6.52 -10.00
CA PHE A 7 4.56 6.92 -9.11
C PHE A 7 3.94 8.26 -9.48
N ALA A 8 4.72 9.24 -9.93
CA ALA A 8 4.18 10.54 -10.33
C ALA A 8 3.05 10.44 -11.39
N ASN A 9 3.20 9.52 -12.34
CA ASN A 9 2.25 9.31 -13.44
C ASN A 9 1.23 8.21 -13.19
N ALA A 10 1.41 7.40 -12.13
CA ALA A 10 0.48 6.33 -11.79
C ALA A 10 -0.87 6.86 -11.33
N THR A 11 -1.90 6.11 -11.67
CA THR A 11 -3.25 6.24 -11.12
C THR A 11 -3.28 5.76 -9.66
N PHE A 12 -4.34 6.12 -8.93
CA PHE A 12 -4.50 5.65 -7.56
C PHE A 12 -4.62 4.12 -7.48
N GLU A 13 -5.28 3.49 -8.45
CA GLU A 13 -5.43 2.03 -8.54
C GLU A 13 -4.08 1.34 -8.76
N GLU A 14 -3.27 1.81 -9.72
CA GLU A 14 -1.92 1.26 -9.95
C GLU A 14 -1.00 1.40 -8.73
N ILE A 15 -1.18 2.48 -7.95
CA ILE A 15 -0.47 2.66 -6.67
C ILE A 15 -0.91 1.60 -5.66
N LEU A 16 -2.21 1.35 -5.53
CA LEU A 16 -2.72 0.32 -4.62
C LEU A 16 -2.26 -1.07 -5.04
N ASP A 17 -2.23 -1.37 -6.34
CA ASP A 17 -1.72 -2.65 -6.86
C ASP A 17 -0.22 -2.83 -6.53
N ASP A 18 0.60 -1.78 -6.68
CA ASP A 18 2.02 -1.82 -6.27
C ASP A 18 2.16 -2.08 -4.77
N LEU A 19 1.38 -1.38 -3.93
CA LEU A 19 1.43 -1.55 -2.48
C LEU A 19 0.97 -2.95 -2.05
N SER A 20 -0.13 -3.46 -2.62
CA SER A 20 -0.63 -4.82 -2.40
C SER A 20 0.42 -5.85 -2.82
N SER A 21 1.01 -5.70 -4.01
CA SER A 21 2.06 -6.58 -4.53
C SER A 21 3.30 -6.60 -3.63
N ARG A 22 3.73 -5.42 -3.18
CA ARG A 22 4.98 -5.20 -2.42
C ARG A 22 4.90 -5.66 -0.97
N PHE A 23 3.78 -5.42 -0.30
CA PHE A 23 3.64 -5.64 1.13
C PHE A 23 2.75 -6.83 1.50
N ILE A 24 1.91 -7.34 0.59
CA ILE A 24 0.94 -8.40 0.92
C ILE A 24 1.06 -9.62 0.01
N ILE A 25 1.03 -9.47 -1.31
CA ILE A 25 0.90 -10.61 -2.23
C ILE A 25 2.21 -11.39 -2.34
N ASN A 26 3.35 -10.69 -2.46
CA ASN A 26 4.64 -11.33 -2.70
C ASN A 26 5.50 -11.47 -1.45
N VAL A 27 4.97 -11.17 -0.26
CA VAL A 27 5.71 -11.40 0.98
C VAL A 27 5.68 -12.88 1.36
N PRO A 28 6.72 -13.41 2.05
CA PRO A 28 6.76 -14.81 2.45
C PRO A 28 5.55 -15.20 3.31
N GLU A 29 5.07 -16.43 3.17
CA GLU A 29 3.91 -16.94 3.93
C GLU A 29 4.12 -16.84 5.46
N ALA A 30 5.37 -16.98 5.93
CA ALA A 30 5.72 -16.77 7.34
C ALA A 30 5.37 -15.36 7.84
N GLU A 31 5.41 -14.35 6.97
CA GLU A 31 5.02 -12.96 7.25
C GLU A 31 3.51 -12.72 7.14
N LEU A 32 2.73 -13.71 6.73
CA LEU A 32 1.26 -13.70 6.68
C LEU A 32 0.64 -14.76 7.60
N ALA A 33 1.46 -15.47 8.37
CA ALA A 33 1.04 -16.62 9.16
C ALA A 33 0.15 -16.27 10.36
N SER A 34 0.04 -14.99 10.74
CA SER A 34 -0.85 -14.54 11.80
C SER A 34 -1.46 -13.17 11.49
N VAL A 35 -2.57 -12.88 12.16
CA VAL A 35 -3.24 -11.58 12.05
C VAL A 35 -2.30 -10.44 12.46
N GLU A 36 -1.48 -10.61 13.50
CA GLU A 36 -0.54 -9.56 13.89
C GLU A 36 0.46 -9.25 12.77
N ARG A 37 0.98 -10.28 12.09
CA ARG A 37 1.94 -10.10 10.99
C ARG A 37 1.29 -9.45 9.77
N ILE A 38 0.05 -9.83 9.44
CA ILE A 38 -0.74 -9.16 8.39
C ILE A 38 -0.96 -7.69 8.76
N CYS A 39 -1.31 -7.39 10.01
CA CYS A 39 -1.45 -6.02 10.49
C CYS A 39 -0.15 -5.23 10.33
N PHE A 40 1.01 -5.81 10.67
CA PHE A 40 2.31 -5.17 10.44
C PHE A 40 2.54 -4.84 8.96
N GLN A 41 2.24 -5.75 8.03
CA GLN A 41 2.39 -5.47 6.61
C GLN A 41 1.47 -4.34 6.12
N VAL A 42 0.22 -4.31 6.62
CA VAL A 42 -0.73 -3.23 6.30
C VAL A 42 -0.27 -1.89 6.86
N GLU A 43 0.32 -1.87 8.06
CA GLU A 43 0.95 -0.67 8.63
C GLU A 43 2.14 -0.19 7.80
N GLN A 44 3.02 -1.10 7.36
CA GLN A 44 4.13 -0.75 6.48
C GLN A 44 3.65 -0.16 5.15
N ALA A 45 2.63 -0.75 4.54
CA ALA A 45 2.03 -0.23 3.31
C ALA A 45 1.44 1.17 3.50
N HIS A 46 0.80 1.42 4.65
CA HIS A 46 0.22 2.71 4.99
C HIS A 46 1.31 3.77 5.19
N TRP A 47 2.36 3.46 5.95
CA TRP A 47 3.50 4.37 6.13
C TRP A 47 4.19 4.66 4.80
N PHE A 48 4.37 3.65 3.95
CA PHE A 48 4.97 3.88 2.64
C PHE A 48 4.12 4.82 1.76
N TYR A 49 2.80 4.67 1.79
CA TYR A 49 1.88 5.55 1.10
C TYR A 49 1.95 7.00 1.63
N GLU A 50 1.86 7.19 2.94
CA GLU A 50 1.84 8.51 3.56
C GLU A 50 3.16 9.25 3.41
N ASP A 51 4.29 8.55 3.58
CA ASP A 51 5.60 9.18 3.67
C ASP A 51 6.26 9.33 2.29
N PHE A 52 6.09 8.38 1.37
CA PHE A 52 6.79 8.40 0.07
C PHE A 52 5.86 8.72 -1.10
N ILE A 53 4.70 8.05 -1.19
CA ILE A 53 3.80 8.24 -2.35
C ILE A 53 3.18 9.64 -2.32
N ARG A 54 2.71 10.10 -1.15
CA ARG A 54 2.11 11.44 -1.02
C ARG A 54 3.14 12.57 -1.11
N GLU A 55 4.42 12.32 -0.84
CA GLU A 55 5.49 13.29 -1.12
C GLU A 55 5.62 13.52 -2.64
N ILE A 56 5.45 12.47 -3.44
CA ILE A 56 5.51 12.51 -4.91
C ILE A 56 4.20 13.03 -5.52
N LYS A 57 3.06 12.65 -4.95
CA LYS A 57 1.70 13.03 -5.39
C LYS A 57 0.90 13.66 -4.25
N PRO A 58 1.10 14.96 -3.96
CA PRO A 58 0.45 15.64 -2.84
C PRO A 58 -1.07 15.84 -3.04
N ASP A 59 -1.59 15.60 -4.25
CA ASP A 59 -3.01 15.60 -4.58
C ASP A 59 -3.78 14.38 -4.05
N LEU A 60 -3.05 13.32 -3.67
CA LEU A 60 -3.65 12.13 -3.09
C LEU A 60 -4.11 12.36 -1.64
N PRO A 61 -5.29 11.85 -1.25
CA PRO A 61 -5.82 12.03 0.09
C PRO A 61 -4.98 11.30 1.14
N SER A 62 -4.82 11.90 2.32
CA SER A 62 -4.31 11.17 3.49
C SER A 62 -5.42 10.26 4.05
N PHE A 63 -5.03 9.10 4.55
CA PHE A 63 -5.94 8.15 5.16
C PHE A 63 -5.52 7.83 6.59
N GLN A 64 -6.50 7.61 7.46
CA GLN A 64 -6.23 6.91 8.71
C GLN A 64 -6.00 5.42 8.40
N LEU A 65 -5.12 4.77 9.16
CA LEU A 65 -4.77 3.35 8.99
C LEU A 65 -6.02 2.48 8.79
N LYS A 66 -7.02 2.59 9.68
CA LYS A 66 -8.27 1.82 9.59
C LYS A 66 -8.99 1.96 8.24
N THR A 67 -9.04 3.17 7.68
CA THR A 67 -9.68 3.44 6.39
C THR A 67 -8.83 2.88 5.25
N PHE A 68 -7.51 3.04 5.33
CA PHE A 68 -6.55 2.51 4.37
C PHE A 68 -6.59 0.98 4.30
N SER A 69 -6.57 0.30 5.45
CA SER A 69 -6.65 -1.17 5.54
C SER A 69 -7.94 -1.70 4.91
N ALA A 70 -9.09 -1.14 5.30
CA ALA A 70 -10.39 -1.73 4.98
C ALA A 70 -10.87 -1.44 3.56
N ARG A 71 -10.53 -0.28 2.99
CA ARG A 71 -11.10 0.18 1.71
C ARG A 71 -10.11 0.20 0.56
N ASN A 72 -8.81 0.18 0.84
CA ASN A 72 -7.79 0.38 -0.20
C ASN A 72 -6.89 -0.84 -0.38
N ILE A 73 -6.24 -1.35 0.68
CA ILE A 73 -5.30 -2.47 0.54
C ILE A 73 -5.98 -3.84 0.59
N LEU A 74 -6.77 -4.13 1.63
CA LEU A 74 -7.32 -5.48 1.77
C LEU A 74 -8.43 -5.75 0.76
N PHE A 75 -9.25 -4.75 0.42
CA PHE A 75 -10.35 -4.93 -0.54
C PHE A 75 -9.84 -5.27 -1.95
N ASN A 76 -8.77 -4.60 -2.40
CA ASN A 76 -8.15 -4.79 -3.72
C ASN A 76 -7.57 -6.21 -3.91
N ILE A 77 -7.28 -6.95 -2.83
CA ILE A 77 -6.81 -8.34 -2.91
C ILE A 77 -7.96 -9.35 -3.11
N TYR A 78 -9.19 -8.98 -2.72
CA TYR A 78 -10.35 -9.87 -2.70
C TYR A 78 -11.38 -9.58 -3.80
N THR A 79 -11.10 -8.67 -4.73
CA THR A 79 -11.95 -8.33 -5.89
C THR A 79 -11.18 -8.40 -7.18
#